data_AF-A0A8T1DV64-F1
#
_entry.id   AF-A0A8T1DV64-F1
#
_cell.length_a   1.000
_cell.length_b   1.000
_cell.length_c   1.000
_cell.angle_alpha   90.00
_cell.angle_beta   90.00
_cell.angle_gamma   90.00
#
_symmetry.space_group_name_H-M   'P 1'
#
loop_
_entity.id
_entity.type
_entity.pdbx_description
1 polymer ?
#
loop_
_entity_poly.entity_id
_entity_poly.type
_entity_poly.pdbx_seq_one_letter_code
_entity_poly.pdbx_strand_id
1 'polypeptide(L)'
;MISVVRSLESTSSSILQSDDSFVFDGTNSDIARQLYIRHNKGDVGDQVNFTSIPEAIAARLDPFNIKFNDLPGLVQRAVLWDSGFAISPTNEAVQIRTINNFTMAELAVPKDEVSGADCTFKNCSQPNGVTAHYTQYCTGDQMLSVSRCVVDIFEDKDAVNYLGAMWSRGGDPDMAPLIRLREHSWTDPSSNMSYSVYAVHTVPRNLAATWDQCRPDKEYASLAVPCYRSDKITVEMDEALTTPQGTAWVTTWLDDEFAEKSGQGLGTLVLVLIIVGGVLALGLFGLGWYCCCRRAKRREEKPALGADDFDVESPVYMTPELAKPPTASSGRLTQQSSVFSQSSIDFESAGSNRTLEILLNSPHLQGRRIPYESVTFKNTLSKGVNGEVWVCEYNGYKVAVKRLLQGNQKAETVQAFAEEIELSASLVHPNIVEFIGHRAMATVELAQVMLKHSLPLLDMMPFSRFRGQLHA
;
A
#
# COMPACT_ATOMS: atom_id res chain seq x y z
N MET A 1 -8.40 46.28 27.72
CA MET A 1 -7.87 45.83 26.42
C MET A 1 -8.37 44.42 26.21
N ILE A 2 -9.37 44.27 25.33
CA ILE A 2 -10.09 43.02 25.09
C ILE A 2 -9.46 42.33 23.88
N SER A 3 -9.27 41.02 24.07
CA SER A 3 -8.88 39.96 23.15
C SER A 3 -9.26 40.15 21.68
N VAL A 4 -8.28 39.93 20.79
CA VAL A 4 -8.49 39.56 19.38
C VAL A 4 -7.65 38.32 19.10
N VAL A 5 -8.21 37.15 19.42
CA VAL A 5 -7.78 35.86 18.88
C VAL A 5 -8.99 35.28 18.18
N ARG A 6 -9.14 35.56 16.89
CA ARG A 6 -10.06 34.87 15.97
C ARG A 6 -9.72 35.31 14.54
N SER A 7 -9.74 34.35 13.63
CA SER A 7 -9.66 34.48 12.16
C SER A 7 -8.34 34.11 11.48
N LEU A 8 -7.77 32.94 11.81
CA LEU A 8 -6.87 32.22 10.89
C LEU A 8 -7.36 30.79 10.56
N GLU A 9 -8.17 30.15 11.40
CA GLU A 9 -8.76 28.82 11.13
C GLU A 9 -9.90 28.81 10.09
N SER A 10 -10.48 29.97 9.78
CA SER A 10 -11.66 30.07 8.88
C SER A 10 -11.32 30.04 7.39
N THR A 11 -10.04 30.20 7.01
CA THR A 11 -9.60 30.29 5.61
C THR A 11 -9.01 29.01 5.06
N SER A 12 -8.48 28.10 5.91
CA SER A 12 -7.96 26.81 5.42
C SER A 12 -9.09 25.79 5.18
N SER A 13 -10.15 25.87 5.97
CA SER A 13 -11.32 24.98 5.90
C SER A 13 -12.24 25.26 4.70
N SER A 14 -12.15 26.44 4.07
CA SER A 14 -12.97 26.78 2.90
C SER A 14 -12.43 26.27 1.56
N ILE A 15 -11.14 25.94 1.46
CA ILE A 15 -10.53 25.35 0.23
C ILE A 15 -10.70 23.81 0.22
N LEU A 16 -10.75 23.21 1.41
CA LEU A 16 -11.01 21.78 1.59
C LEU A 16 -12.50 21.42 1.54
N GLN A 17 -13.39 22.41 1.56
CA GLN A 17 -14.81 22.15 1.35
C GLN A 17 -15.01 21.48 -0.01
N SER A 18 -15.80 20.41 -0.01
CA SER A 18 -16.30 19.77 -1.21
C SER A 18 -16.87 20.85 -2.12
N ASP A 19 -16.22 21.09 -3.25
CA ASP A 19 -16.95 21.61 -4.38
C ASP A 19 -17.99 20.53 -4.69
N ASP A 20 -19.20 20.68 -4.16
CA ASP A 20 -20.29 19.70 -4.28
C ASP A 20 -20.64 19.41 -5.76
N SER A 21 -20.08 20.20 -6.69
CA SER A 21 -20.09 20.02 -8.13
C SER A 21 -19.02 19.09 -8.71
N PHE A 22 -17.98 18.72 -7.96
CA PHE A 22 -16.90 17.89 -8.51
C PHE A 22 -17.38 16.47 -8.80
N VAL A 23 -17.21 16.04 -10.05
CA VAL A 23 -17.45 14.67 -10.50
C VAL A 23 -16.30 14.24 -11.40
N PHE A 24 -15.78 13.03 -11.16
CA PHE A 24 -14.77 12.43 -12.01
C PHE A 24 -15.43 11.68 -13.18
N ASP A 25 -15.86 12.44 -14.20
CA ASP A 25 -16.53 11.94 -15.41
C ASP A 25 -15.66 12.07 -16.68
N GLY A 26 -14.40 12.46 -16.50
CA GLY A 26 -13.43 12.71 -17.58
C GLY A 26 -13.54 14.07 -18.26
N THR A 27 -14.34 15.01 -17.73
CA THR A 27 -14.32 16.42 -18.19
C THR A 27 -13.11 17.21 -17.70
N ASN A 28 -12.47 16.73 -16.64
CA ASN A 28 -11.29 17.29 -16.02
C ASN A 28 -10.27 16.17 -15.75
N SER A 29 -9.04 16.54 -15.43
CA SER A 29 -8.00 15.63 -14.99
C SER A 29 -7.57 15.93 -13.55
N ASP A 30 -8.48 16.37 -12.69
CA ASP A 30 -8.21 16.57 -11.26
C ASP A 30 -8.21 15.21 -10.52
N ILE A 31 -7.25 14.38 -10.91
CA ILE A 31 -7.03 13.04 -10.39
C ILE A 31 -6.66 13.12 -8.89
N ALA A 32 -5.94 14.17 -8.47
CA ALA A 32 -5.61 14.37 -7.06
C ALA A 32 -6.86 14.58 -6.20
N ARG A 33 -7.82 15.41 -6.66
CA ARG A 33 -9.10 15.60 -5.97
C ARG A 33 -9.93 14.33 -5.93
N GLN A 34 -9.99 13.57 -7.02
CA GLN A 34 -10.69 12.28 -7.01
C GLN A 34 -10.05 11.30 -6.03
N LEU A 35 -8.72 11.19 -6.00
CA LEU A 35 -8.01 10.31 -5.07
C LEU A 35 -8.20 10.73 -3.61
N TYR A 36 -8.26 12.04 -3.32
CA TYR A 36 -8.64 12.57 -2.01
C TYR A 36 -10.05 12.12 -1.60
N ILE A 37 -11.04 12.25 -2.49
CA ILE A 37 -12.42 11.82 -2.23
C ILE A 37 -12.48 10.31 -1.96
N ARG A 38 -11.76 9.49 -2.73
CA ARG A 38 -11.71 8.04 -2.53
C ARG A 38 -11.03 7.67 -1.20
N HIS A 39 -9.92 8.32 -0.87
CA HIS A 39 -9.23 8.14 0.41
C HIS A 39 -10.16 8.45 1.59
N ASN A 40 -10.90 9.55 1.54
CA ASN A 40 -11.86 9.92 2.59
C ASN A 40 -13.06 8.97 2.69
N LYS A 41 -13.40 8.25 1.61
CA LYS A 41 -14.38 7.16 1.63
C LYS A 41 -13.82 5.85 2.21
N GLY A 42 -12.53 5.81 2.56
CA GLY A 42 -11.86 4.64 3.11
C GLY A 42 -11.38 3.64 2.06
N ASP A 43 -11.34 4.03 0.78
CA ASP A 43 -10.78 3.18 -0.26
C ASP A 43 -9.28 2.99 -0.05
N VAL A 44 -8.83 1.77 -0.34
CA VAL A 44 -7.40 1.43 -0.33
C VAL A 44 -6.95 1.19 -1.76
N GLY A 45 -5.77 1.68 -2.09
CA GLY A 45 -5.12 1.38 -3.36
C GLY A 45 -3.69 0.93 -3.14
N ASP A 46 -3.18 0.16 -4.09
CA ASP A 46 -1.80 -0.36 -4.03
C ASP A 46 -0.80 0.79 -3.89
N GLN A 47 0.21 0.61 -3.04
CA GLN A 47 1.34 1.53 -2.98
C GLN A 47 2.15 1.45 -4.28
N VAL A 48 2.73 2.58 -4.66
CA VAL A 48 3.58 2.65 -5.85
C VAL A 48 4.99 2.19 -5.48
N ASN A 49 5.50 1.18 -6.18
CA ASN A 49 6.82 0.63 -5.94
C ASN A 49 7.82 1.21 -6.95
N PHE A 50 8.59 2.20 -6.52
CA PHE A 50 9.64 2.84 -7.32
C PHE A 50 11.03 2.36 -6.91
N THR A 51 11.95 2.28 -7.87
CA THR A 51 13.39 2.10 -7.60
C THR A 51 13.98 3.32 -6.90
N SER A 52 13.51 4.53 -7.26
CA SER A 52 13.88 5.80 -6.62
C SER A 52 12.72 6.79 -6.66
N ILE A 53 12.56 7.57 -5.59
CA ILE A 53 11.55 8.62 -5.50
C ILE A 53 12.11 9.88 -6.19
N PRO A 54 11.35 10.57 -7.06
CA PRO A 54 11.83 11.80 -7.68
C PRO A 54 12.18 12.86 -6.64
N GLU A 55 13.28 13.59 -6.87
CA GLU A 55 13.79 14.62 -5.95
C GLU A 55 12.73 15.69 -5.67
N ALA A 56 11.97 16.11 -6.68
CA ALA A 56 10.87 17.08 -6.51
C ALA A 56 9.80 16.60 -5.52
N ILE A 57 9.49 15.30 -5.49
CA ILE A 57 8.54 14.73 -4.54
C ILE A 57 9.13 14.69 -3.14
N ALA A 58 10.39 14.24 -3.02
CA ALA A 58 11.07 14.21 -1.73
C ALA A 58 11.18 15.62 -1.12
N ALA A 59 11.62 16.60 -1.91
CA ALA A 59 11.74 18.00 -1.50
C ALA A 59 10.39 18.63 -1.10
N ARG A 60 9.29 18.23 -1.74
CA ARG A 60 7.94 18.69 -1.38
C ARG A 60 7.47 18.14 -0.03
N LEU A 61 7.86 16.92 0.32
CA LEU A 61 7.43 16.23 1.53
C LEU A 61 8.34 16.50 2.76
N ASP A 62 9.60 16.85 2.52
CA ASP A 62 10.61 17.10 3.55
C ASP A 62 10.19 18.14 4.62
N PRO A 63 9.57 19.29 4.28
CA PRO A 63 9.14 20.27 5.28
C PRO A 63 8.14 19.75 6.32
N PHE A 64 7.43 18.67 5.98
CA PHE A 64 6.41 18.03 6.83
C PHE A 64 6.93 16.77 7.53
N ASN A 65 8.21 16.42 7.31
CA ASN A 65 8.84 15.17 7.73
C ASN A 65 8.06 13.92 7.27
N ILE A 66 7.46 13.98 6.08
CA ILE A 66 6.68 12.87 5.50
C ILE A 66 7.59 12.01 4.64
N LYS A 67 7.61 10.70 4.89
CA LYS A 67 8.24 9.74 3.97
C LYS A 67 7.22 9.27 2.95
N PHE A 68 7.57 9.38 1.67
CA PHE A 68 6.67 8.96 0.58
C PHE A 68 6.18 7.51 0.72
N ASN A 69 7.05 6.59 1.14
CA ASN A 69 6.71 5.16 1.28
C ASN A 69 5.75 4.87 2.45
N ASP A 70 5.62 5.79 3.41
CA ASP A 70 4.71 5.66 4.55
C ASP A 70 3.30 6.16 4.19
N LEU A 71 3.14 6.87 3.07
CA LEU A 71 1.85 7.34 2.59
C LEU A 71 0.99 6.18 2.04
N PRO A 72 -0.35 6.22 2.21
CA PRO A 72 -1.26 5.29 1.55
C PRO A 72 -1.14 5.39 0.02
N GLY A 73 -1.40 4.30 -0.70
CA GLY A 73 -1.18 4.24 -2.15
C GLY A 73 -2.00 5.24 -2.98
N LEU A 74 -3.20 5.62 -2.51
CA LEU A 74 -4.00 6.67 -3.14
C LEU A 74 -3.35 8.05 -2.97
N VAL A 75 -2.82 8.32 -1.76
CA VAL A 75 -2.13 9.58 -1.44
C VAL A 75 -0.83 9.69 -2.22
N GLN A 76 -0.06 8.60 -2.30
CA GLN A 76 1.14 8.53 -3.16
C GLN A 76 0.83 8.95 -4.60
N ARG A 77 -0.23 8.37 -5.20
CA ARG A 77 -0.67 8.75 -6.55
C ARG A 77 -1.12 10.21 -6.65
N ALA A 78 -1.83 10.72 -5.64
CA ALA A 78 -2.29 12.10 -5.63
C ALA A 78 -1.12 13.08 -5.60
N VAL A 79 -0.12 12.83 -4.74
CA VAL A 79 1.09 13.66 -4.65
C VAL A 79 1.89 13.61 -5.95
N LEU A 80 2.05 12.43 -6.56
CA LEU A 80 2.71 12.31 -7.87
C LEU A 80 2.00 13.13 -8.93
N TRP A 81 0.70 12.91 -9.11
CA TRP A 81 -0.09 13.60 -10.13
C TRP A 81 -0.07 15.11 -9.95
N ASP A 82 -0.33 15.59 -8.73
CA ASP A 82 -0.38 17.01 -8.40
C ASP A 82 0.98 17.69 -8.61
N SER A 83 2.08 16.98 -8.36
CA SER A 83 3.45 17.43 -8.66
C SER A 83 3.89 17.19 -10.11
N GLY A 84 2.99 16.79 -11.01
CA GLY A 84 3.32 16.62 -12.42
C GLY A 84 4.06 15.34 -12.76
N PHE A 85 3.74 14.21 -12.13
CA PHE A 85 4.31 12.91 -12.47
C PHE A 85 3.22 11.89 -12.82
N ALA A 86 3.56 10.99 -13.74
CA ALA A 86 2.80 9.78 -14.01
C ALA A 86 3.73 8.55 -13.98
N ILE A 87 3.14 7.35 -14.07
CA ILE A 87 3.85 6.08 -13.84
C ILE A 87 3.99 5.34 -15.17
N SER A 88 5.23 5.05 -15.56
CA SER A 88 5.55 4.25 -16.75
C SER A 88 5.09 2.79 -16.62
N PRO A 89 5.06 2.01 -17.73
CA PRO A 89 4.85 0.56 -17.68
C PRO A 89 5.89 -0.19 -16.85
N THR A 90 7.10 0.36 -16.72
CA THR A 90 8.20 -0.17 -15.89
C THR A 90 8.08 0.18 -14.40
N ASN A 91 7.00 0.85 -14.00
CA ASN A 91 6.79 1.41 -12.65
C ASN A 91 7.86 2.44 -12.26
N GLU A 92 8.16 3.37 -13.16
CA GLU A 92 9.01 4.53 -12.88
C GLU A 92 8.16 5.80 -12.89
N ALA A 93 8.53 6.78 -12.05
CA ALA A 93 7.91 8.10 -12.09
C ALA A 93 8.51 8.91 -13.23
N VAL A 94 7.66 9.38 -14.13
CA VAL A 94 8.04 10.14 -15.33
C VAL A 94 7.43 11.53 -15.23
N GLN A 95 8.26 12.55 -15.46
CA GLN A 95 7.84 13.95 -15.38
C GLN A 95 6.88 14.29 -16.52
N ILE A 96 5.82 15.00 -16.15
CA ILE A 96 4.87 15.70 -17.01
C ILE A 96 5.13 17.19 -16.83
N ARG A 97 5.29 17.90 -17.93
CA ARG A 97 5.31 19.36 -18.02
C ARG A 97 4.07 19.83 -18.75
N THR A 98 3.51 20.96 -18.33
CA THR A 98 2.26 21.48 -18.91
C THR A 98 2.56 22.60 -19.91
N ILE A 99 1.71 22.70 -20.93
CA ILE A 99 1.82 23.70 -22.00
C ILE A 99 0.97 24.92 -21.60
N ASN A 100 1.40 26.14 -21.93
CA ASN A 100 0.61 27.37 -21.78
C ASN A 100 0.03 27.60 -20.36
N ASN A 101 0.75 27.20 -19.31
CA ASN A 101 0.33 27.31 -17.91
C ASN A 101 -0.96 26.54 -17.54
N PHE A 102 -1.39 25.54 -18.33
CA PHE A 102 -2.42 24.61 -17.86
C PHE A 102 -1.98 23.93 -16.57
N THR A 103 -2.92 23.67 -15.66
CA THR A 103 -2.66 22.88 -14.45
C THR A 103 -2.80 21.39 -14.73
N MET A 104 -2.31 20.54 -13.82
CA MET A 104 -2.51 19.09 -13.90
C MET A 104 -4.00 18.70 -13.88
N ALA A 105 -4.87 19.54 -13.31
CA ALA A 105 -6.32 19.35 -13.29
C ALA A 105 -7.01 19.65 -14.65
N GLU A 106 -6.31 20.32 -15.56
CA GLU A 106 -6.86 20.84 -16.83
C GLU A 106 -6.27 20.15 -18.06
N LEU A 107 -5.54 19.04 -17.90
CA LEU A 107 -4.93 18.30 -19.00
C LEU A 107 -5.95 17.48 -19.81
N ALA A 108 -7.10 17.13 -19.21
CA ALA A 108 -8.20 16.52 -19.96
C ALA A 108 -8.65 17.45 -21.09
N VAL A 109 -8.40 17.06 -22.33
CA VAL A 109 -8.72 17.88 -23.51
C VAL A 109 -10.23 17.84 -23.74
N PRO A 110 -10.92 18.99 -23.81
CA PRO A 110 -12.34 19.07 -24.09
C PRO A 110 -12.71 18.47 -25.44
N LYS A 111 -13.90 17.87 -25.53
CA LYS A 111 -14.39 17.21 -26.75
C LYS A 111 -14.47 18.20 -27.93
N ASP A 112 -14.90 19.42 -27.67
CA ASP A 112 -15.03 20.49 -28.66
C ASP A 112 -13.67 20.87 -29.26
N GLU A 113 -12.61 20.95 -28.45
CA GLU A 113 -11.24 21.16 -28.94
C GLU A 113 -10.76 19.98 -29.80
N VAL A 114 -10.98 18.74 -29.35
CA VAL A 114 -10.65 17.54 -30.15
C VAL A 114 -11.41 17.53 -31.48
N SER A 115 -12.68 17.94 -31.47
CA SER A 115 -13.48 18.03 -32.69
C SER A 115 -13.02 19.17 -33.61
N GLY A 116 -12.52 20.26 -33.02
CA GLY A 116 -11.94 21.39 -33.73
C GLY A 116 -10.60 21.06 -34.42
N ALA A 117 -9.92 20.01 -33.98
CA ALA A 117 -8.75 19.43 -34.66
C ALA A 117 -9.12 18.41 -35.76
N ASP A 118 -10.39 18.38 -36.19
CA ASP A 118 -10.93 17.47 -37.21
C ASP A 118 -10.87 15.98 -36.83
N CYS A 119 -10.90 15.68 -35.52
CA CYS A 119 -10.99 14.31 -35.03
C CYS A 119 -12.44 13.86 -34.83
N THR A 120 -12.69 12.57 -35.06
CA THR A 120 -14.01 11.94 -34.93
C THR A 120 -14.09 11.03 -33.70
N PHE A 121 -15.31 10.71 -33.28
CA PHE A 121 -15.56 10.03 -32.01
C PHE A 121 -16.40 8.77 -32.16
N LYS A 122 -16.02 7.75 -31.39
CA LYS A 122 -16.91 6.65 -31.00
C LYS A 122 -17.69 7.06 -29.76
N ASN A 123 -19.01 7.05 -29.86
CA ASN A 123 -19.90 7.30 -28.73
C ASN A 123 -20.20 5.97 -28.03
N CYS A 124 -19.98 5.93 -26.72
CA CYS A 124 -20.19 4.74 -25.90
C CYS A 124 -21.17 5.03 -24.76
N SER A 125 -22.04 4.07 -24.48
CA SER A 125 -22.90 4.04 -23.29
C SER A 125 -22.06 3.77 -22.03
N GLN A 126 -22.52 4.30 -20.90
CA GLN A 126 -22.03 3.96 -19.56
C GLN A 126 -23.19 4.00 -18.56
N PRO A 127 -23.06 3.40 -17.36
CA PRO A 127 -24.18 3.13 -16.46
C PRO A 127 -25.01 4.33 -16.01
N ASN A 128 -24.43 5.53 -15.94
CA ASN A 128 -25.12 6.76 -15.54
C ASN A 128 -25.92 7.43 -16.67
N GLY A 129 -25.96 6.85 -17.87
CA GLY A 129 -26.66 7.40 -19.03
C GLY A 129 -25.96 8.58 -19.72
N VAL A 130 -24.83 9.06 -19.20
CA VAL A 130 -24.00 10.08 -19.85
C VAL A 130 -23.20 9.41 -20.96
N THR A 131 -23.08 10.01 -22.14
CA THR A 131 -22.30 9.40 -23.23
C THR A 131 -20.80 9.58 -22.99
N ALA A 132 -20.04 8.49 -23.05
CA ALA A 132 -18.58 8.52 -23.10
C ALA A 132 -18.10 8.63 -24.55
N HIS A 133 -16.92 9.22 -24.74
CA HIS A 133 -16.34 9.46 -26.05
C HIS A 133 -14.92 8.93 -26.13
N TYR A 134 -14.63 8.20 -27.20
CA TYR A 134 -13.28 7.76 -27.54
C TYR A 134 -12.92 8.30 -28.91
N THR A 135 -11.64 8.61 -29.14
CA THR A 135 -11.17 8.96 -30.48
C THR A 135 -11.32 7.79 -31.44
N GLN A 136 -11.90 8.03 -32.61
CA GLN A 136 -12.06 7.03 -33.67
C GLN A 136 -11.09 7.28 -34.83
N TYR A 137 -11.29 8.34 -35.61
CA TYR A 137 -10.34 8.79 -36.64
C TYR A 137 -9.70 10.10 -36.23
N CYS A 138 -8.38 10.07 -36.02
CA CYS A 138 -7.55 11.21 -35.62
C CYS A 138 -6.09 10.83 -35.84
N THR A 139 -5.32 11.67 -36.52
CA THR A 139 -3.88 11.47 -36.68
C THR A 139 -3.14 11.85 -35.40
N GLY A 140 -1.87 11.44 -35.30
CA GLY A 140 -1.02 11.87 -34.19
C GLY A 140 -0.89 13.39 -34.14
N ASP A 141 -0.66 14.03 -35.29
CA ASP A 141 -0.51 15.49 -35.35
C ASP A 141 -1.77 16.24 -34.93
N GLN A 142 -2.96 15.76 -35.34
CA GLN A 142 -4.23 16.35 -34.92
C GLN A 142 -4.41 16.25 -33.40
N MET A 143 -4.20 15.06 -32.83
CA MET A 143 -4.34 14.86 -31.37
C MET A 143 -3.30 15.66 -30.58
N LEU A 144 -2.06 15.69 -31.06
CA LEU A 144 -1.00 16.46 -30.44
C LEU A 144 -1.29 17.96 -30.50
N SER A 145 -1.87 18.49 -31.58
CA SER A 145 -2.19 19.92 -31.73
C SER A 145 -3.10 20.50 -30.62
N VAL A 146 -3.87 19.65 -29.95
CA VAL A 146 -4.77 20.00 -28.83
C VAL A 146 -4.30 19.46 -27.48
N SER A 147 -3.18 18.73 -27.45
CA SER A 147 -2.62 18.18 -26.22
C SER A 147 -2.04 19.28 -25.33
N ARG A 148 -2.20 19.14 -24.02
CA ARG A 148 -1.87 20.19 -23.02
C ARG A 148 -0.62 19.87 -22.18
N CYS A 149 0.06 18.77 -22.49
CA CYS A 149 1.19 18.27 -21.73
C CYS A 149 2.29 17.71 -22.61
N VAL A 150 3.50 17.71 -22.08
CA VAL A 150 4.69 17.03 -22.58
C VAL A 150 5.16 16.08 -21.51
N VAL A 151 5.52 14.87 -21.89
CA VAL A 151 6.00 13.83 -20.98
C VAL A 151 7.42 13.44 -21.38
N ASP A 152 8.28 13.29 -20.37
CA ASP A 152 9.66 12.85 -20.58
C ASP A 152 9.71 11.43 -21.16
N ILE A 153 10.83 11.10 -21.81
CA ILE A 153 11.00 9.81 -22.49
C ILE A 153 10.94 8.66 -21.46
N PHE A 154 10.15 7.62 -21.77
CA PHE A 154 10.08 6.39 -20.99
C PHE A 154 10.01 5.18 -21.91
N GLU A 155 10.26 3.98 -21.37
CA GLU A 155 10.14 2.72 -22.12
C GLU A 155 8.74 2.10 -22.02
N ASP A 156 8.12 1.81 -23.17
CA ASP A 156 6.94 0.95 -23.28
C ASP A 156 7.19 -0.16 -24.31
N LYS A 157 7.73 -1.30 -23.84
CA LYS A 157 8.05 -2.44 -24.71
C LYS A 157 6.84 -3.02 -25.44
N ASP A 158 5.64 -2.73 -24.93
CA ASP A 158 4.37 -3.21 -25.47
C ASP A 158 3.60 -2.12 -26.23
N ALA A 159 4.21 -0.96 -26.52
CA ALA A 159 3.57 0.18 -27.18
C ALA A 159 2.86 -0.21 -28.49
N VAL A 160 3.55 -0.96 -29.36
CA VAL A 160 3.02 -1.40 -30.67
C VAL A 160 1.81 -2.33 -30.53
N ASN A 161 1.72 -3.05 -29.41
CA ASN A 161 0.62 -3.98 -29.11
C ASN A 161 -0.43 -3.35 -28.19
N TYR A 162 -0.34 -2.05 -27.92
CA TYR A 162 -1.32 -1.34 -27.13
C TYR A 162 -2.32 -0.63 -28.02
N LEU A 163 -3.46 -1.29 -28.21
CA LEU A 163 -4.55 -0.77 -29.02
C LEU A 163 -5.53 0.07 -28.19
N GLY A 164 -5.08 0.74 -27.13
CA GLY A 164 -5.97 1.61 -26.34
C GLY A 164 -6.37 2.87 -27.10
N ALA A 165 -7.36 3.61 -26.62
CA ALA A 165 -7.62 4.96 -27.16
C ALA A 165 -6.56 5.96 -26.64
N MET A 166 -5.99 6.78 -27.52
CA MET A 166 -5.03 7.84 -27.13
C MET A 166 -5.70 9.03 -26.41
N TRP A 167 -6.99 9.23 -26.63
CA TRP A 167 -7.84 10.19 -25.91
C TRP A 167 -9.21 9.56 -25.66
N SER A 168 -9.76 9.85 -24.49
CA SER A 168 -11.14 9.50 -24.15
C SER A 168 -11.69 10.37 -23.04
N ARG A 169 -12.98 10.67 -23.13
CA ARG A 169 -13.78 11.33 -22.10
C ARG A 169 -14.79 10.34 -21.56
N GLY A 170 -14.69 10.07 -20.26
CA GLY A 170 -15.57 9.19 -19.53
C GLY A 170 -14.91 8.80 -18.22
N GLY A 171 -15.70 8.36 -17.24
CA GLY A 171 -15.16 8.02 -15.94
C GLY A 171 -16.24 7.46 -15.04
N ASP A 172 -15.83 6.57 -14.15
CA ASP A 172 -16.64 6.15 -13.01
C ASP A 172 -16.48 7.20 -11.90
N PRO A 173 -17.55 7.89 -11.47
CA PRO A 173 -17.48 8.84 -10.36
C PRO A 173 -16.93 8.21 -9.06
N ASP A 174 -17.01 6.89 -8.95
CA ASP A 174 -16.55 6.12 -7.80
C ASP A 174 -15.22 5.37 -8.01
N MET A 175 -14.50 5.57 -9.12
CA MET A 175 -13.19 4.92 -9.27
C MET A 175 -12.08 5.61 -8.46
N ALA A 176 -11.07 4.82 -8.09
CA ALA A 176 -9.74 5.31 -7.75
C ALA A 176 -8.88 5.33 -9.03
N PRO A 177 -8.66 6.50 -9.66
CA PRO A 177 -7.92 6.58 -10.92
C PRO A 177 -6.45 6.21 -10.76
N LEU A 178 -5.93 5.52 -11.78
CA LEU A 178 -4.51 5.36 -11.98
C LEU A 178 -3.92 6.55 -12.77
N ILE A 179 -2.59 6.60 -12.85
CA ILE A 179 -1.84 7.60 -13.62
C ILE A 179 -0.84 6.88 -14.54
N ARG A 180 -1.32 5.94 -15.36
CA ARG A 180 -0.47 5.03 -16.13
C ARG A 180 -0.12 5.61 -17.50
N LEU A 181 1.15 5.80 -17.76
CA LEU A 181 1.63 6.21 -19.07
C LEU A 181 1.64 5.04 -20.04
N ARG A 182 1.21 5.30 -21.27
CA ARG A 182 1.29 4.40 -22.42
C ARG A 182 1.75 5.15 -23.65
N GLU A 183 2.54 4.50 -24.48
CA GLU A 183 2.88 5.01 -25.81
C GLU A 183 1.92 4.40 -26.84
N HIS A 184 1.26 5.26 -27.62
CA HIS A 184 0.47 4.89 -28.78
C HIS A 184 1.30 5.15 -30.03
N SER A 185 1.85 4.09 -30.61
CA SER A 185 2.70 4.17 -31.80
C SER A 185 2.13 3.33 -32.93
N TRP A 186 1.89 3.95 -34.09
CA TRP A 186 1.34 3.29 -35.27
C TRP A 186 1.83 3.97 -36.55
N THR A 187 1.78 3.23 -37.66
CA THR A 187 1.97 3.78 -39.00
C THR A 187 0.61 3.86 -39.68
N ASP A 188 0.20 5.06 -40.06
CA ASP A 188 -1.05 5.26 -40.79
C ASP A 188 -0.94 4.61 -42.18
N PRO A 189 -1.78 3.63 -42.51
CA PRO A 189 -1.70 2.92 -43.79
C PRO A 189 -2.02 3.83 -44.98
N SER A 190 -2.73 4.95 -44.78
CA SER A 190 -3.13 5.83 -45.89
C SER A 190 -2.01 6.79 -46.32
N SER A 191 -1.32 7.40 -45.35
CA SER A 191 -0.21 8.35 -45.58
C SER A 191 1.17 7.73 -45.49
N ASN A 192 1.29 6.51 -44.97
CA ASN A 192 2.56 5.85 -44.62
C ASN A 192 3.41 6.67 -43.62
N MET A 193 2.77 7.55 -42.84
CA MET A 193 3.40 8.31 -41.77
C MET A 193 3.31 7.55 -40.45
N SER A 194 4.41 7.54 -39.69
CA SER A 194 4.44 6.97 -38.35
C SER A 194 4.20 8.05 -37.31
N TYR A 195 3.28 7.78 -36.39
CA TYR A 195 2.92 8.64 -35.28
C TYR A 195 3.28 7.98 -33.95
N SER A 196 3.54 8.82 -32.95
CA SER A 196 3.75 8.40 -31.57
C SER A 196 3.15 9.44 -30.64
N VAL A 197 2.14 9.05 -29.88
CA VAL A 197 1.41 9.90 -28.93
C VAL A 197 1.50 9.25 -27.56
N TYR A 198 1.99 9.98 -26.56
CA TYR A 198 1.94 9.50 -25.18
C TYR A 198 0.56 9.79 -24.61
N ALA A 199 0.09 8.92 -23.72
CA ALA A 199 -1.18 9.15 -23.04
C ALA A 199 -1.12 8.67 -21.58
N VAL A 200 -1.74 9.43 -20.69
CA VAL A 200 -2.01 9.02 -19.31
C VAL A 200 -3.37 8.33 -19.26
N HIS A 201 -3.39 7.09 -18.78
CA HIS A 201 -4.57 6.25 -18.63
C HIS A 201 -4.96 6.12 -17.15
N THR A 202 -6.26 6.25 -16.90
CA THR A 202 -6.83 6.18 -15.53
C THR A 202 -7.22 4.77 -15.09
N VAL A 203 -7.07 3.77 -15.98
CA VAL A 203 -7.36 2.36 -15.74
C VAL A 203 -6.18 1.48 -16.17
N PRO A 204 -6.06 0.25 -15.65
CA PRO A 204 -5.03 -0.69 -16.11
C PRO A 204 -5.29 -1.15 -17.56
N ARG A 205 -4.26 -1.72 -18.20
CA ARG A 205 -4.29 -2.16 -19.61
C ARG A 205 -5.50 -3.03 -19.97
N ASN A 206 -5.84 -3.99 -19.11
CA ASN A 206 -6.95 -4.92 -19.34
C ASN A 206 -8.33 -4.26 -19.24
N LEU A 207 -8.41 -3.07 -18.65
CA LEU A 207 -9.65 -2.30 -18.54
C LEU A 207 -9.70 -1.12 -19.51
N ALA A 208 -8.59 -0.78 -20.18
CA ALA A 208 -8.63 0.21 -21.24
C ALA A 208 -9.44 -0.30 -22.43
N ALA A 209 -10.34 0.53 -22.96
CA ALA A 209 -11.08 0.19 -24.17
C ALA A 209 -10.11 0.06 -25.36
N THR A 210 -10.29 -0.98 -26.17
CA THR A 210 -9.57 -1.12 -27.43
C THR A 210 -10.08 -0.06 -28.43
N TRP A 211 -9.23 0.41 -29.33
CA TRP A 211 -9.58 1.36 -30.37
C TRP A 211 -10.80 0.88 -31.18
N ASP A 212 -11.69 1.84 -31.45
CA ASP A 212 -13.02 1.63 -32.08
C ASP A 212 -13.97 0.69 -31.30
N GLN A 213 -13.63 0.32 -30.06
CA GLN A 213 -14.48 -0.50 -29.20
C GLN A 213 -14.93 0.28 -27.96
N CYS A 214 -16.14 -0.03 -27.52
CA CYS A 214 -16.65 0.45 -26.24
C CYS A 214 -16.36 -0.58 -25.14
N ARG A 215 -16.34 -0.09 -23.89
CA ARG A 215 -16.43 -0.96 -22.71
C ARG A 215 -17.80 -1.66 -22.72
N PRO A 216 -17.94 -2.84 -22.08
CA PRO A 216 -19.24 -3.49 -21.93
C PRO A 216 -20.29 -2.54 -21.33
N ASP A 217 -21.57 -2.67 -21.72
CA ASP A 217 -22.66 -1.71 -21.40
C ASP A 217 -22.88 -1.41 -19.91
N LYS A 218 -22.29 -2.19 -19.00
CA LYS A 218 -22.37 -2.03 -17.55
C LYS A 218 -21.10 -1.49 -16.91
N GLU A 219 -20.08 -1.22 -17.70
CA GLU A 219 -18.80 -0.73 -17.23
C GLU A 219 -18.64 0.73 -17.64
N TYR A 220 -18.09 1.52 -16.73
CA TYR A 220 -17.74 2.90 -17.04
C TYR A 220 -16.59 2.96 -18.04
N ALA A 221 -16.62 4.02 -18.83
CA ALA A 221 -15.47 4.47 -19.59
C ALA A 221 -14.37 5.02 -18.67
N SER A 222 -13.23 5.35 -19.25
CA SER A 222 -12.08 5.88 -18.53
C SER A 222 -11.53 7.11 -19.24
N LEU A 223 -10.87 7.98 -18.49
CA LEU A 223 -10.15 9.13 -19.03
C LEU A 223 -8.79 8.68 -19.59
N ALA A 224 -8.48 9.14 -20.80
CA ALA A 224 -7.15 9.07 -21.39
C ALA A 224 -6.72 10.48 -21.83
N VAL A 225 -5.58 10.93 -21.31
CA VAL A 225 -5.06 12.30 -21.52
C VAL A 225 -3.87 12.23 -22.49
N PRO A 226 -3.97 12.77 -23.71
CA PRO A 226 -2.89 12.77 -24.69
C PRO A 226 -1.84 13.82 -24.33
N CYS A 227 -0.57 13.46 -24.53
CA CYS A 227 0.58 14.32 -24.32
C CYS A 227 1.62 14.13 -25.43
N TYR A 228 2.42 15.16 -25.65
CA TYR A 228 3.63 15.09 -26.45
C TYR A 228 4.72 14.26 -25.79
N ARG A 229 5.60 13.73 -26.62
CA ARG A 229 6.90 13.21 -26.19
C ARG A 229 7.91 14.35 -26.13
N SER A 230 8.74 14.40 -25.10
CA SER A 230 9.74 15.46 -24.94
C SER A 230 10.79 15.48 -26.06
N ASP A 231 11.01 14.39 -26.81
CA ASP A 231 11.91 14.35 -27.97
C ASP A 231 11.27 14.83 -29.28
N LYS A 232 10.00 15.21 -29.26
CA LYS A 232 9.20 15.60 -30.44
C LYS A 232 8.66 17.03 -30.38
N ILE A 233 9.11 17.83 -29.42
CA ILE A 233 8.71 19.23 -29.29
C ILE A 233 9.75 20.17 -29.93
N THR A 234 9.33 21.38 -30.27
CA THR A 234 10.25 22.43 -30.74
C THR A 234 10.90 23.15 -29.56
N VAL A 235 11.95 23.93 -29.82
CA VAL A 235 12.62 24.74 -28.79
C VAL A 235 11.65 25.78 -28.21
N GLU A 236 10.83 26.40 -29.05
CA GLU A 236 9.83 27.38 -28.64
C GLU A 236 8.76 26.75 -27.75
N MET A 237 8.38 25.50 -28.02
CA MET A 237 7.48 24.75 -27.15
C MET A 237 8.13 24.47 -25.79
N ASP A 238 9.38 24.03 -25.77
CA ASP A 238 10.12 23.72 -24.53
C ASP A 238 10.26 24.94 -23.61
N GLU A 239 10.52 26.11 -24.18
CA GLU A 239 10.58 27.39 -23.44
C GLU A 239 9.23 27.80 -22.83
N ALA A 240 8.11 27.34 -23.41
CA ALA A 240 6.76 27.61 -22.92
C ALA A 240 6.23 26.57 -21.92
N LEU A 241 7.03 25.55 -21.57
CA LEU A 241 6.63 24.50 -20.63
C LEU A 241 6.73 24.95 -19.18
N THR A 242 5.75 24.54 -18.39
CA THR A 242 5.76 24.69 -16.93
C THR A 242 5.94 23.34 -16.26
N THR A 243 6.86 23.27 -15.30
CA THR A 243 7.03 22.10 -14.42
C THR A 243 6.13 22.25 -13.18
N PRO A 244 5.09 21.42 -13.01
CA PRO A 244 4.20 21.51 -11.86
C PRO A 244 4.94 21.31 -10.53
N GLN A 245 4.63 22.12 -9.53
CA GLN A 245 5.23 22.04 -8.19
C GLN A 245 4.28 21.43 -7.14
N GLY A 246 3.05 21.13 -7.54
CA GLY A 246 1.97 20.80 -6.61
C GLY A 246 1.14 22.01 -6.20
N THR A 247 -0.12 21.74 -5.88
CA THR A 247 -1.08 22.74 -5.46
C THR A 247 -1.03 22.95 -3.94
N ALA A 248 -1.41 24.15 -3.50
CA ALA A 248 -1.46 24.49 -2.08
C ALA A 248 -2.42 23.58 -1.29
N TRP A 249 -3.54 23.16 -1.89
CA TRP A 249 -4.56 22.38 -1.19
C TRP A 249 -4.11 20.94 -0.92
N VAL A 250 -3.39 20.29 -1.86
CA VAL A 250 -2.80 18.96 -1.60
C VAL A 250 -1.73 19.07 -0.52
N THR A 251 -0.96 20.16 -0.53
CA THR A 251 0.03 20.41 0.53
C THR A 251 -0.62 20.58 1.90
N THR A 252 -1.75 21.29 1.99
CA THR A 252 -2.54 21.39 3.23
C THR A 252 -3.10 20.03 3.66
N TRP A 253 -3.61 19.22 2.73
CA TRP A 253 -4.07 17.87 3.04
C TRP A 253 -2.95 16.99 3.61
N LEU A 254 -1.75 17.06 3.02
CA LEU A 254 -0.58 16.33 3.51
C LEU A 254 -0.19 16.75 4.93
N ASP A 255 -0.18 18.06 5.20
CA ASP A 255 0.13 18.61 6.52
C ASP A 255 -0.90 18.17 7.59
N ASP A 256 -2.18 18.26 7.24
CA ASP A 256 -3.27 17.99 8.18
C ASP A 256 -3.30 16.52 8.63
N GLU A 257 -3.10 15.58 7.71
CA GLU A 257 -3.27 14.14 7.93
C GLU A 257 -1.97 13.37 8.16
N PHE A 258 -0.84 13.79 7.58
CA PHE A 258 0.37 12.96 7.52
C PHE A 258 1.63 13.59 8.11
N ALA A 259 1.66 14.91 8.33
CA ALA A 259 2.82 15.55 8.92
C ALA A 259 3.09 15.08 10.35
N GLU A 260 4.38 14.92 10.70
CA GLU A 260 4.76 14.66 12.08
C GLU A 260 4.57 15.92 12.94
N LYS A 261 3.45 15.99 13.66
CA LYS A 261 3.19 17.08 14.61
C LYS A 261 4.11 16.96 15.81
N SER A 262 5.27 17.62 15.75
CA SER A 262 6.22 17.71 16.85
C SER A 262 5.58 18.37 18.08
N GLY A 263 5.05 17.57 19.01
CA GLY A 263 4.60 18.05 20.33
C GLY A 263 3.25 17.53 20.86
N GLN A 264 2.40 16.88 20.05
CA GLN A 264 1.07 16.44 20.52
C GLN A 264 1.11 15.22 21.46
N GLY A 265 2.09 14.32 21.29
CA GLY A 265 2.24 13.15 22.17
C GLY A 265 2.71 13.49 23.58
N LEU A 266 3.57 14.50 23.71
CA LEU A 266 4.19 14.87 24.99
C LEU A 266 3.25 15.69 25.86
N GLY A 267 2.47 16.63 25.28
CA GLY A 267 1.48 17.41 26.02
C GLY A 267 0.36 16.56 26.62
N THR A 268 -0.11 15.56 25.87
CA THR A 268 -1.21 14.67 26.30
C THR A 268 -0.76 13.72 27.41
N LEU A 269 0.42 13.11 27.28
CA LEU A 269 1.00 12.26 28.33
C LEU A 269 1.31 13.06 29.61
N VAL A 270 1.85 14.27 29.49
CA VAL A 270 2.12 15.13 30.65
C VAL A 270 0.83 15.56 31.34
N LEU A 271 -0.23 15.90 30.59
CA LEU A 271 -1.54 16.22 31.16
C LEU A 271 -2.15 15.05 31.93
N VAL A 272 -2.07 13.83 31.38
CA VAL A 272 -2.57 12.62 32.06
C VAL A 272 -1.78 12.36 33.35
N LEU A 273 -0.45 12.51 33.33
CA LEU A 273 0.38 12.33 34.51
C LEU A 273 0.10 13.38 35.61
N ILE A 274 -0.16 14.64 35.22
CA ILE A 274 -0.53 15.71 36.16
C ILE A 274 -1.90 15.44 36.80
N ILE A 275 -2.90 15.00 36.02
CA ILE A 275 -4.23 14.69 36.53
C ILE A 275 -4.18 13.51 37.51
N VAL A 276 -3.48 12.42 37.13
CA VAL A 276 -3.33 11.24 37.99
C VAL A 276 -2.57 11.60 39.28
N GLY A 277 -1.48 12.36 39.17
CA GLY A 277 -0.73 12.84 40.33
C GLY A 277 -1.57 13.72 41.27
N GLY A 278 -2.38 14.62 40.71
CA GLY A 278 -3.29 15.49 41.48
C GLY A 278 -4.37 14.71 42.22
N VAL A 279 -4.99 13.71 41.58
CA VAL A 279 -6.01 12.86 42.22
C VAL A 279 -5.41 12.04 43.35
N LEU A 280 -4.20 11.48 43.17
CA LEU A 280 -3.51 10.73 44.22
C LEU A 280 -3.15 11.63 45.41
N ALA A 281 -2.65 12.85 45.16
CA ALA A 281 -2.33 13.80 46.22
C ALA A 281 -3.57 14.21 47.03
N LEU A 282 -4.69 14.50 46.36
CA LEU A 282 -5.96 14.83 47.01
C LEU A 282 -6.54 13.65 47.79
N GLY A 283 -6.43 12.44 47.26
CA GLY A 283 -6.82 11.21 47.95
C GLY A 283 -6.02 10.97 49.22
N LEU A 284 -4.70 11.15 49.17
CA LEU A 284 -3.82 11.02 50.35
C LEU A 284 -4.06 12.12 51.38
N PHE A 285 -4.29 13.37 50.96
CA PHE A 285 -4.68 14.46 51.85
C PHE A 285 -6.02 14.20 52.53
N GLY A 286 -7.01 13.72 51.78
CA GLY A 286 -8.32 13.32 52.30
C GLY A 286 -8.23 12.17 53.29
N LEU A 287 -7.43 11.13 53.00
CA LEU A 287 -7.18 10.01 53.92
C LEU A 287 -6.45 10.47 55.19
N GLY A 288 -5.45 11.33 55.06
CA GLY A 288 -4.70 11.90 56.18
C GLY A 288 -5.60 12.73 57.09
N TRP A 289 -6.41 13.62 56.52
CA TRP A 289 -7.39 14.43 57.25
C TRP A 289 -8.42 13.54 57.96
N TYR A 290 -8.95 12.53 57.26
CA TYR A 290 -9.91 11.58 57.83
C TYR A 290 -9.31 10.77 58.98
N CYS A 291 -8.07 10.29 58.85
CA CYS A 291 -7.38 9.55 59.90
C CYS A 291 -7.08 10.43 61.13
N CYS A 292 -6.67 11.68 60.92
CA CYS A 292 -6.42 12.64 62.00
C CYS A 292 -7.71 13.03 62.72
N CYS A 293 -8.79 13.33 62.00
CA CYS A 293 -10.09 13.63 62.58
C CYS A 293 -10.67 12.44 63.36
N ARG A 294 -10.47 11.21 62.87
CA ARG A 294 -10.93 9.98 63.55
C ARG A 294 -10.09 9.64 64.77
N ARG A 295 -8.81 10.01 64.81
CA ARG A 295 -7.94 9.90 65.99
C ARG A 295 -8.26 10.95 67.06
N ALA A 296 -8.63 12.17 66.66
CA ALA A 296 -9.07 13.21 67.59
C ALA A 296 -10.36 12.82 68.33
N LYS A 297 -11.34 12.19 67.64
CA LYS A 297 -12.57 11.66 68.26
C LYS A 297 -12.36 10.44 69.18
N ARG A 298 -11.24 9.72 69.09
CA ARG A 298 -10.93 8.58 69.98
C ARG A 298 -10.17 8.99 71.25
N ARG A 299 -9.84 10.28 71.44
CA ARG A 299 -9.14 10.78 72.63
C ARG A 299 -10.08 11.25 73.76
N GLU A 300 -11.40 11.23 73.57
CA GLU A 300 -12.36 11.66 74.61
C GLU A 300 -12.93 10.54 75.49
N GLU A 301 -12.53 9.27 75.30
CA GLU A 301 -12.91 8.20 76.24
C GLU A 301 -11.69 7.42 76.75
N LYS A 302 -11.15 7.85 77.90
CA LYS A 302 -10.82 6.95 79.03
C LYS A 302 -10.44 7.74 80.30
N PRO A 303 -11.00 7.39 81.47
CA PRO A 303 -10.70 8.00 82.77
C PRO A 303 -9.40 7.45 83.38
N ALA A 304 -8.82 8.25 84.29
CA ALA A 304 -7.59 7.98 85.04
C ALA A 304 -7.84 7.20 86.35
N LEU A 305 -6.90 6.31 86.71
CA LEU A 305 -6.47 5.82 88.05
C LEU A 305 -5.61 4.56 87.82
N GLY A 306 -4.52 4.20 88.50
CA GLY A 306 -3.80 4.65 89.69
C GLY A 306 -2.48 3.84 89.80
N ALA A 307 -1.63 4.18 90.76
CA ALA A 307 -0.25 3.71 90.96
C ALA A 307 -0.11 2.31 91.62
N ASP A 308 1.05 1.65 91.45
CA ASP A 308 2.01 1.24 92.52
C ASP A 308 3.03 0.14 92.09
N ASP A 309 4.32 0.52 92.13
CA ASP A 309 5.50 -0.04 92.85
C ASP A 309 6.13 -1.47 92.72
N PHE A 310 7.49 -1.48 92.81
CA PHE A 310 8.52 -2.51 93.18
C PHE A 310 8.80 -3.76 92.25
N ASP A 311 10.00 -4.32 92.00
CA ASP A 311 11.45 -3.98 92.12
C ASP A 311 12.32 -5.06 91.38
N VAL A 312 13.57 -4.69 91.02
CA VAL A 312 14.86 -5.46 91.02
C VAL A 312 15.07 -6.72 90.13
N GLU A 313 16.00 -6.70 89.15
CA GLU A 313 17.46 -7.04 89.26
C GLU A 313 18.16 -7.04 87.87
N SER A 314 19.47 -6.74 87.83
CA SER A 314 20.39 -6.74 86.67
C SER A 314 21.57 -7.70 86.98
N PRO A 315 22.33 -8.27 86.01
CA PRO A 315 23.54 -7.56 85.56
C PRO A 315 24.04 -7.80 84.11
N VAL A 316 24.42 -6.69 83.46
CA VAL A 316 25.69 -6.28 82.77
C VAL A 316 26.59 -7.24 81.92
N TYR A 317 27.20 -6.61 80.88
CA TYR A 317 28.50 -6.82 80.18
C TYR A 317 28.51 -7.72 78.92
N MET A 318 29.16 -7.43 77.77
CA MET A 318 30.06 -6.37 77.28
C MET A 318 30.16 -6.46 75.72
N THR A 319 30.50 -5.35 75.05
CA THR A 319 30.97 -5.17 73.64
C THR A 319 32.45 -5.63 73.48
N PRO A 320 33.29 -5.36 72.41
CA PRO A 320 33.13 -4.60 71.13
C PRO A 320 33.90 -5.14 69.86
N GLU A 321 33.78 -4.39 68.74
CA GLU A 321 34.82 -3.96 67.75
C GLU A 321 35.32 -4.75 66.50
N LEU A 322 35.08 -4.14 65.30
CA LEU A 322 35.95 -3.78 64.13
C LEU A 322 37.10 -4.67 63.58
N ALA A 323 37.12 -4.91 62.24
CA ALA A 323 38.19 -4.54 61.26
C ALA A 323 38.36 -5.46 60.00
N LYS A 324 38.18 -4.86 58.80
CA LYS A 324 38.90 -4.87 57.47
C LYS A 324 39.69 -6.08 56.84
N PRO A 325 39.98 -6.04 55.50
CA PRO A 325 40.19 -7.17 54.54
C PRO A 325 41.69 -7.47 54.21
N PRO A 326 42.05 -8.36 53.22
CA PRO A 326 42.36 -7.94 51.83
C PRO A 326 42.22 -9.01 50.68
N THR A 327 42.77 -8.65 49.52
CA THR A 327 42.73 -9.05 48.07
C THR A 327 43.44 -10.32 47.54
N ALA A 328 43.07 -10.71 46.29
CA ALA A 328 43.80 -11.40 45.17
C ALA A 328 44.14 -12.92 45.32
N SER A 329 44.24 -13.81 44.32
CA SER A 329 44.45 -13.75 42.85
C SER A 329 44.12 -15.11 42.14
N SER A 330 43.89 -15.05 40.83
CA SER A 330 44.33 -15.94 39.72
C SER A 330 43.95 -17.45 39.61
N GLY A 331 43.44 -17.82 38.42
CA GLY A 331 43.37 -19.20 37.91
C GLY A 331 42.55 -19.38 36.62
N ARG A 332 43.21 -19.36 35.45
CA ARG A 332 42.70 -19.69 34.09
C ARG A 332 43.01 -21.18 33.83
N LEU A 333 42.17 -22.04 33.21
CA LEU A 333 41.98 -22.25 31.77
C LEU A 333 40.93 -23.36 31.50
N THR A 334 40.17 -23.18 30.40
CA THR A 334 39.61 -24.17 29.43
C THR A 334 38.59 -25.23 29.87
N GLN A 335 37.35 -25.14 29.37
CA GLN A 335 36.95 -25.87 28.14
C GLN A 335 35.64 -25.35 27.54
N GLN A 336 35.62 -25.34 26.20
CA GLN A 336 34.57 -25.00 25.24
C GLN A 336 33.18 -25.60 25.53
N SER A 337 32.13 -24.81 25.29
CA SER A 337 31.03 -25.16 24.37
C SER A 337 30.28 -23.89 23.96
N SER A 338 30.12 -23.74 22.66
CA SER A 338 29.69 -22.56 21.90
C SER A 338 28.22 -22.19 22.08
N VAL A 339 27.95 -20.92 22.38
CA VAL A 339 26.66 -20.27 22.10
C VAL A 339 26.94 -18.98 21.32
N PHE A 340 26.13 -18.80 20.29
CA PHE A 340 26.26 -17.91 19.14
C PHE A 340 26.63 -16.46 19.46
N SER A 341 27.69 -15.99 18.79
CA SER A 341 27.94 -14.57 18.58
C SER A 341 27.04 -14.03 17.48
N GLN A 342 26.50 -12.87 17.82
CA GLN A 342 25.80 -11.90 17.01
C GLN A 342 26.64 -11.48 15.79
N SER A 343 26.08 -11.62 14.59
CA SER A 343 26.45 -10.82 13.43
C SER A 343 25.17 -10.45 12.68
N SER A 344 25.02 -9.15 12.48
CA SER A 344 24.21 -8.49 11.44
C SER A 344 23.90 -9.37 10.23
N ILE A 345 22.65 -9.37 9.79
CA ILE A 345 22.17 -9.44 8.40
C ILE A 345 20.62 -9.41 8.45
N ASP A 346 20.07 -8.40 7.78
CA ASP A 346 18.81 -8.33 7.04
C ASP A 346 17.49 -8.75 7.71
N PHE A 347 16.65 -7.75 8.02
CA PHE A 347 15.25 -7.96 8.36
C PHE A 347 14.46 -8.27 7.07
N GLU A 348 14.06 -9.53 6.96
CA GLU A 348 13.54 -10.18 5.77
C GLU A 348 12.21 -9.59 5.27
N SER A 349 12.26 -9.16 4.01
CA SER A 349 11.12 -8.90 3.15
C SER A 349 10.30 -10.17 2.91
N ALA A 350 8.99 -10.01 2.84
CA ALA A 350 8.03 -11.04 2.48
C ALA A 350 8.28 -11.55 1.04
N GLY A 351 9.08 -12.62 0.94
CA GLY A 351 9.39 -13.32 -0.30
C GLY A 351 10.87 -13.65 -0.37
N SER A 352 11.30 -14.72 0.31
CA SER A 352 12.64 -15.28 0.14
C SER A 352 12.94 -15.45 -1.37
N ASN A 353 14.11 -14.99 -1.83
CA ASN A 353 14.60 -15.11 -3.22
C ASN A 353 14.35 -16.53 -3.78
N ARG A 354 14.53 -17.54 -2.92
CA ARG A 354 14.31 -18.95 -3.23
C ARG A 354 12.86 -19.32 -3.55
N THR A 355 11.87 -18.69 -2.93
CA THR A 355 10.45 -18.92 -3.25
C THR A 355 10.12 -18.45 -4.66
N LEU A 356 10.62 -17.26 -5.01
CA LEU A 356 10.44 -16.67 -6.33
C LEU A 356 11.19 -17.49 -7.39
N GLU A 357 12.41 -17.91 -7.07
CA GLU A 357 13.23 -18.79 -7.91
C GLU A 357 12.49 -20.11 -8.24
N ILE A 358 11.92 -20.79 -7.23
CA ILE A 358 11.16 -22.02 -7.45
C ILE A 358 9.94 -21.76 -8.34
N LEU A 359 9.13 -20.74 -8.04
CA LEU A 359 7.86 -20.50 -8.75
C LEU A 359 8.04 -19.96 -10.17
N LEU A 360 9.15 -19.29 -10.48
CA LEU A 360 9.40 -18.71 -11.81
C LEU A 360 10.34 -19.56 -12.66
N ASN A 361 11.36 -20.18 -12.06
CA ASN A 361 12.44 -20.82 -12.79
C ASN A 361 12.37 -22.36 -12.75
N SER A 362 11.50 -22.97 -11.95
CA SER A 362 11.37 -24.43 -11.94
C SER A 362 10.85 -24.94 -13.29
N PRO A 363 11.58 -25.84 -13.98
CA PRO A 363 11.14 -26.40 -15.26
C PRO A 363 9.86 -27.22 -15.13
N HIS A 364 9.53 -27.71 -13.93
CA HIS A 364 8.31 -28.48 -13.66
C HIS A 364 7.06 -27.59 -13.55
N LEU A 365 7.23 -26.28 -13.30
CA LEU A 365 6.13 -25.32 -13.13
C LEU A 365 5.90 -24.42 -14.36
N GLN A 366 6.85 -24.38 -15.30
CA GLN A 366 6.71 -23.61 -16.54
C GLN A 366 5.44 -24.01 -17.32
N GLY A 367 4.61 -23.02 -17.63
CA GLY A 367 3.35 -23.21 -18.36
C GLY A 367 2.20 -23.82 -17.55
N ARG A 368 2.38 -24.11 -16.25
CA ARG A 368 1.33 -24.69 -15.37
C ARG A 368 0.70 -23.67 -14.41
N ARG A 369 0.76 -22.38 -14.77
CA ARG A 369 0.15 -21.30 -13.99
C ARG A 369 -1.34 -21.19 -14.32
N ILE A 370 -2.19 -21.30 -13.30
CA ILE A 370 -3.64 -21.30 -13.45
C ILE A 370 -4.21 -19.89 -13.15
N PRO A 371 -4.99 -19.27 -14.07
CA PRO A 371 -5.61 -17.97 -13.85
C PRO A 371 -6.59 -17.97 -12.67
N TYR A 372 -6.75 -16.81 -12.01
CA TYR A 372 -7.54 -16.71 -10.78
C TYR A 372 -9.00 -17.17 -10.98
N GLU A 373 -9.61 -16.74 -12.08
CA GLU A 373 -11.03 -16.89 -12.40
C GLU A 373 -11.39 -18.30 -12.90
N SER A 374 -10.40 -19.13 -13.20
CA SER A 374 -10.62 -20.44 -13.81
C SER A 374 -11.00 -21.54 -12.82
N VAL A 375 -10.88 -21.29 -11.51
CA VAL A 375 -11.15 -22.28 -10.45
C VAL A 375 -12.30 -21.82 -9.57
N THR A 376 -13.38 -22.61 -9.53
CA THR A 376 -14.55 -22.34 -8.68
C THR A 376 -14.46 -23.15 -7.39
N PHE A 377 -14.36 -22.48 -6.23
CA PHE A 377 -14.30 -23.12 -4.91
C PHE A 377 -15.68 -23.60 -4.45
N LYS A 378 -15.78 -24.83 -3.96
CA LYS A 378 -17.02 -25.43 -3.43
C LYS A 378 -16.96 -25.58 -1.90
N ASN A 379 -16.51 -26.74 -1.42
CA ASN A 379 -16.49 -27.07 0.01
C ASN A 379 -15.07 -27.33 0.50
N THR A 380 -14.77 -26.97 1.75
CA THR A 380 -13.53 -27.37 2.43
C THR A 380 -13.54 -28.87 2.71
N LEU A 381 -12.50 -29.58 2.28
CA LEU A 381 -12.27 -30.99 2.62
C LEU A 381 -11.60 -31.15 3.99
N SER A 382 -10.63 -30.28 4.30
CA SER A 382 -9.87 -30.34 5.54
C SER A 382 -9.22 -29.00 5.86
N LYS A 383 -9.05 -28.72 7.16
CA LYS A 383 -8.27 -27.59 7.67
C LYS A 383 -7.26 -28.14 8.67
N GLY A 384 -5.97 -27.92 8.43
CA GLY A 384 -4.90 -28.36 9.30
C GLY A 384 -3.82 -27.29 9.46
N VAL A 385 -2.79 -27.59 10.26
CA VAL A 385 -1.68 -26.66 10.54
C VAL A 385 -0.93 -26.22 9.28
N ASN A 386 -0.96 -27.05 8.23
CA ASN A 386 -0.23 -26.84 6.97
C ASN A 386 -1.08 -26.20 5.85
N GLY A 387 -2.31 -25.78 6.13
CA GLY A 387 -3.20 -25.19 5.14
C GLY A 387 -4.62 -25.76 5.13
N GLU A 388 -5.39 -25.31 4.15
CA GLU A 388 -6.74 -25.77 3.88
C GLU A 388 -6.80 -26.48 2.54
N VAL A 389 -7.56 -27.57 2.46
CA VAL A 389 -7.83 -28.29 1.22
C VAL A 389 -9.29 -28.09 0.84
N TRP A 390 -9.54 -27.74 -0.42
CA TRP A 390 -10.84 -27.42 -0.97
C TRP A 390 -11.18 -28.35 -2.13
N VAL A 391 -12.46 -28.73 -2.26
CA VAL A 391 -12.98 -29.23 -3.54
C VAL A 391 -13.28 -28.03 -4.41
N CYS A 392 -12.74 -28.03 -5.63
CA CYS A 392 -13.02 -27.01 -6.61
C CYS A 392 -13.40 -27.63 -7.96
N GLU A 393 -13.83 -26.78 -8.88
CA GLU A 393 -14.06 -27.12 -10.27
C GLU A 393 -13.13 -26.30 -11.17
N TYR A 394 -12.45 -26.97 -12.10
CA TYR A 394 -11.53 -26.37 -13.06
C TYR A 394 -11.72 -27.07 -14.41
N ASN A 395 -12.01 -26.31 -15.48
CA ASN A 395 -12.28 -26.82 -16.83
C ASN A 395 -13.30 -27.99 -16.87
N GLY A 396 -14.34 -27.94 -16.02
CA GLY A 396 -15.37 -28.99 -15.93
C GLY A 396 -14.96 -30.24 -15.14
N TYR A 397 -13.73 -30.31 -14.63
CA TYR A 397 -13.25 -31.39 -13.78
C TYR A 397 -13.31 -31.03 -12.29
N LYS A 398 -13.62 -32.02 -11.44
CA LYS A 398 -13.50 -31.88 -9.99
C LYS A 398 -12.03 -32.00 -9.57
N VAL A 399 -11.51 -30.95 -8.97
CA VAL A 399 -10.12 -30.84 -8.53
C VAL A 399 -10.04 -30.62 -7.03
N ALA A 400 -8.89 -30.95 -6.44
CA ALA A 400 -8.55 -30.58 -5.07
C ALA A 400 -7.60 -29.38 -5.10
N VAL A 401 -7.86 -28.37 -4.27
CA VAL A 401 -7.00 -27.19 -4.15
C VAL A 401 -6.48 -27.09 -2.72
N LYS A 402 -5.17 -27.16 -2.55
CA LYS A 402 -4.51 -26.93 -1.27
C LYS A 402 -4.02 -25.47 -1.23
N ARG A 403 -4.35 -24.72 -0.19
CA ARG A 403 -3.92 -23.33 0.03
C ARG A 403 -3.35 -23.13 1.42
N LEU A 404 -2.42 -22.18 1.58
CA LEU A 404 -1.93 -21.76 2.89
C LEU A 404 -3.03 -21.05 3.72
N LEU A 405 -2.96 -21.17 5.05
CA LEU A 405 -3.91 -20.51 5.96
C LEU A 405 -3.65 -18.99 6.05
N GLN A 406 -4.73 -18.20 6.06
CA GLN A 406 -4.68 -16.77 6.40
C GLN A 406 -4.18 -16.61 7.83
N GLY A 407 -2.94 -16.13 7.99
CA GLY A 407 -2.27 -15.94 9.28
C GLY A 407 -0.93 -16.68 9.44
N ASN A 408 -0.58 -17.62 8.55
CA ASN A 408 0.73 -18.31 8.57
C ASN A 408 1.58 -17.94 7.34
N GLN A 409 1.81 -16.64 7.17
CA GLN A 409 2.58 -16.06 6.03
C GLN A 409 4.07 -15.87 6.37
N LYS A 410 4.63 -16.66 7.29
CA LYS A 410 6.07 -16.62 7.57
C LYS A 410 6.84 -17.07 6.32
N ALA A 411 7.94 -16.38 6.00
CA ALA A 411 8.73 -16.63 4.79
C ALA A 411 9.15 -18.11 4.65
N GLU A 412 9.47 -18.77 5.76
CA GLU A 412 9.86 -20.18 5.78
C GLU A 412 8.70 -21.11 5.44
N THR A 413 7.47 -20.76 5.82
CA THR A 413 6.26 -21.55 5.52
C THR A 413 5.87 -21.41 4.05
N VAL A 414 5.98 -20.19 3.51
CA VAL A 414 5.73 -19.92 2.09
C VAL A 414 6.77 -20.63 1.21
N GLN A 415 8.05 -20.58 1.61
CA GLN A 415 9.12 -21.27 0.90
C GLN A 415 8.95 -22.79 0.94
N ALA A 416 8.64 -23.37 2.11
CA ALA A 416 8.40 -24.81 2.24
C ALA A 416 7.22 -25.27 1.38
N PHE A 417 6.19 -24.43 1.24
CA PHE A 417 5.06 -24.73 0.38
C PHE A 417 5.38 -24.61 -1.11
N ALA A 418 6.26 -23.68 -1.51
CA ALA A 418 6.78 -23.61 -2.87
C ALA A 418 7.61 -24.86 -3.22
N GLU A 419 8.46 -25.34 -2.30
CA GLU A 419 9.20 -26.61 -2.44
C GLU A 419 8.23 -27.81 -2.59
N GLU A 420 7.11 -27.82 -1.85
CA GLU A 420 6.08 -28.86 -1.98
C GLU A 420 5.37 -28.84 -3.35
N ILE A 421 5.09 -27.65 -3.88
CA ILE A 421 4.49 -27.45 -5.21
C ILE A 421 5.41 -28.00 -6.30
N GLU A 422 6.68 -27.65 -6.26
CA GLU A 422 7.68 -28.12 -7.22
C GLU A 422 7.83 -29.64 -7.17
N LEU A 423 7.96 -30.21 -5.97
CA LEU A 423 8.04 -31.66 -5.80
C LEU A 423 6.81 -32.35 -6.40
N SER A 424 5.61 -31.84 -6.10
CA SER A 424 4.37 -32.39 -6.63
C SER A 424 4.28 -32.32 -8.15
N ALA A 425 4.79 -31.24 -8.75
CA ALA A 425 4.84 -31.08 -10.20
C ALA A 425 5.84 -32.04 -10.88
N SER A 426 6.88 -32.48 -10.15
CA SER A 426 7.88 -33.44 -10.65
C SER A 426 7.38 -34.90 -10.69
N LEU A 427 6.35 -35.24 -9.90
CA LEU A 427 5.88 -36.62 -9.75
C LEU A 427 4.84 -36.99 -10.81
N VAL A 428 5.21 -37.90 -11.72
CA VAL A 428 4.31 -38.43 -12.77
C VAL A 428 4.27 -39.95 -12.68
N HIS A 429 3.17 -40.49 -12.15
CA HIS A 429 2.98 -41.93 -11.99
C HIS A 429 1.48 -42.29 -11.96
N PRO A 430 1.03 -43.43 -12.54
CA PRO A 430 -0.38 -43.83 -12.60
C PRO A 430 -1.07 -44.00 -11.23
N ASN A 431 -0.30 -44.18 -10.15
CA ASN A 431 -0.82 -44.32 -8.77
C ASN A 431 -0.60 -43.06 -7.90
N ILE A 432 -0.16 -41.95 -8.48
CA ILE A 432 0.04 -40.67 -7.78
C ILE A 432 -0.94 -39.65 -8.35
N VAL A 433 -1.53 -38.83 -7.48
CA VAL A 433 -2.48 -37.79 -7.87
C VAL A 433 -1.80 -36.79 -8.81
N GLU A 434 -2.41 -36.53 -9.96
CA GLU A 434 -1.86 -35.65 -10.99
C GLU A 434 -1.86 -34.18 -10.55
N PHE A 435 -0.70 -33.53 -10.70
CA PHE A 435 -0.53 -32.10 -10.53
C PHE A 435 -0.97 -31.35 -11.81
N ILE A 436 -1.99 -30.49 -11.68
CA ILE A 436 -2.50 -29.69 -12.80
C ILE A 436 -1.76 -28.37 -12.91
N GLY A 437 -1.56 -27.69 -11.77
CA GLY A 437 -0.93 -26.38 -11.77
C GLY A 437 -0.94 -25.67 -10.42
N HIS A 438 -0.38 -24.48 -10.42
CA HIS A 438 -0.29 -23.63 -9.25
C HIS A 438 -0.77 -22.21 -9.53
N ARG A 439 -1.07 -21.47 -8.47
CA ARG A 439 -1.45 -20.05 -8.55
C ARG A 439 -0.98 -19.29 -7.32
N ALA A 440 -0.70 -18.01 -7.52
CA ALA A 440 -0.57 -17.02 -6.44
C ALA A 440 -1.86 -16.19 -6.43
N MET A 441 -2.52 -16.09 -5.28
CA MET A 441 -3.64 -15.18 -5.06
C MET A 441 -3.12 -13.80 -4.72
N ALA A 442 -3.97 -12.78 -4.91
CA ALA A 442 -3.72 -11.46 -4.37
C ALA A 442 -3.56 -11.59 -2.84
N THR A 443 -2.40 -11.20 -2.31
CA THR A 443 -1.87 -11.39 -0.93
C THR A 443 -1.23 -12.77 -0.65
N VAL A 444 0.05 -12.96 -1.04
CA VAL A 444 0.99 -14.02 -0.57
C VAL A 444 0.38 -15.42 -0.34
N GLU A 445 -0.63 -15.77 -1.12
CA GLU A 445 -1.42 -16.98 -0.93
C GLU A 445 -1.11 -17.90 -2.11
N LEU A 446 -0.29 -18.91 -1.86
CA LEU A 446 0.00 -19.93 -2.84
C LEU A 446 -1.07 -21.02 -2.78
N ALA A 447 -1.50 -21.49 -3.95
CA ALA A 447 -2.40 -22.63 -4.05
C ALA A 447 -1.93 -23.61 -5.14
N GLN A 448 -2.09 -24.89 -4.82
CA GLN A 448 -1.79 -26.03 -5.69
C GLN A 448 -3.09 -26.71 -6.11
N VAL A 449 -3.24 -27.01 -7.40
CA VAL A 449 -4.43 -27.64 -8.00
C VAL A 449 -4.08 -29.04 -8.49
N MET A 450 -4.86 -30.05 -8.07
CA MET A 450 -4.61 -31.47 -8.38
C MET A 450 -5.88 -32.18 -8.90
N LEU A 451 -5.72 -33.10 -9.85
CA LEU A 451 -6.84 -33.83 -10.46
C LEU A 451 -7.22 -35.06 -9.64
N LYS A 452 -8.51 -35.19 -9.31
CA LYS A 452 -9.03 -36.21 -8.40
C LYS A 452 -9.32 -37.57 -9.05
N HIS A 453 -8.60 -37.98 -10.11
CA HIS A 453 -8.87 -39.29 -10.72
C HIS A 453 -8.40 -40.41 -9.75
N SER A 454 -9.39 -41.01 -9.08
CA SER A 454 -9.33 -42.18 -8.20
C SER A 454 -8.44 -42.09 -6.95
N LEU A 455 -9.04 -41.81 -5.79
CA LEU A 455 -8.99 -42.64 -4.55
C LEU A 455 -9.69 -41.91 -3.36
N PRO A 456 -10.18 -42.68 -2.35
CA PRO A 456 -11.04 -42.19 -1.26
C PRO A 456 -10.23 -41.40 -0.22
N LEU A 457 -10.95 -40.71 0.69
CA LEU A 457 -10.39 -40.01 1.84
C LEU A 457 -9.36 -40.88 2.57
N LEU A 458 -8.07 -40.63 2.33
CA LEU A 458 -7.00 -40.99 3.23
C LEU A 458 -6.17 -39.73 3.44
N ASP A 459 -5.93 -39.41 4.70
CA ASP A 459 -5.22 -38.24 5.17
C ASP A 459 -4.02 -37.87 4.29
N MET A 460 -3.98 -36.60 3.86
CA MET A 460 -2.71 -36.00 3.45
C MET A 460 -1.79 -35.98 4.68
N MET A 461 -1.07 -37.07 4.92
CA MET A 461 0.05 -37.05 5.84
C MET A 461 1.06 -36.02 5.36
N PRO A 462 1.71 -35.27 6.28
CA PRO A 462 2.67 -34.26 5.90
C PRO A 462 3.86 -34.89 5.17
N PHE A 463 4.09 -34.47 3.92
CA PHE A 463 5.25 -34.84 3.09
C PHE A 463 6.60 -34.50 3.74
N SER A 464 6.62 -33.70 4.81
CA SER A 464 7.81 -33.39 5.60
C SER A 464 8.48 -34.62 6.26
N ARG A 465 7.81 -35.78 6.33
CA ARG A 465 8.43 -37.04 6.76
C ARG A 465 9.27 -37.76 5.70
N PHE A 466 9.19 -37.38 4.42
CA PHE A 466 9.97 -38.03 3.35
C PHE A 466 11.39 -37.45 3.15
N ARG A 467 11.74 -36.35 3.83
CA ARG A 467 13.08 -35.73 3.74
C ARG A 467 14.22 -36.59 4.33
N GLY A 468 13.90 -37.74 4.92
CA GLY A 468 14.85 -38.64 5.59
C GLY A 468 15.30 -39.88 4.81
N GLN A 469 14.93 -40.06 3.54
CA GLN A 469 15.31 -41.29 2.79
C GLN A 469 15.89 -41.04 1.38
N LEU A 470 16.30 -39.82 1.05
CA LEU A 470 17.07 -39.54 -0.16
C LEU A 470 18.53 -39.19 0.19
N HIS A 471 19.18 -40.11 0.89
CA HIS A 471 20.63 -40.30 0.92
C HIS A 471 20.88 -41.78 1.22
N ALA A 472 20.78 -42.62 0.19
CA ALA A 472 21.39 -43.94 0.09
C ALA A 472 21.43 -44.33 -1.39
#